data_AF-A0A7C8NET0-F1
#
_entry.id   AF-A0A7C8NET0-F1
#
_cell.length_a   1.000
_cell.length_b   1.000
_cell.length_c   1.000
_cell.angle_alpha   90.00
_cell.angle_beta   90.00
_cell.angle_gamma   90.00
#
_symmetry.space_group_name_H-M   'P 1'
#
loop_
_entity.id
_entity.type
_entity.pdbx_description
1 polymer ?
#
loop_
_entity_poly.entity_id
_entity_poly.type
_entity_poly.pdbx_seq_one_letter_code
_entity_poly.pdbx_strand_id
1 'polypeptide(L)'
;MNTNLIIHDNVSHHPLGSGSYYFQSGLLEYLTQLIGNGKPCIDVFVGAQPNSSPHIGNMTNVSTAFAVAKGLKKHQDSRRVRVSLDLVDTAPYSPTTTKYDNVVYQKSLRYLQKANESNSDFESLLVQLSAECGVEYRVRKQTDILQDPHLREILQDIVARRVEIAPLLEPRYKTLGIRYACPTPDCGLADKHGIRNEYFGNQIKFQCPVHGTYQIDLENGDLKFLEFNTPLRGLIRCRLFAQDPVSSWVQIKGSDYAGFYAEQMVLRPLQGSCTPITVYTPLIMDWSGAKISKSLYVRPDAYEYLRLSNLSYLLNFREFCAAGFKIGTLYKLVEGWINEPKRLFRHYTIYQIHQELLQILNSERESLKEVQKSK
;
A
#
# COMPACT_ATOMS: atom_id res chain seq x y z
N MET A 1 14.85 -33.56 21.56
CA MET A 1 15.26 -32.35 20.80
C MET A 1 15.65 -31.30 21.82
N ASN A 2 16.85 -30.73 21.72
CA ASN A 2 17.29 -29.66 22.62
C ASN A 2 16.38 -28.45 22.42
N THR A 3 15.43 -28.25 23.33
CA THR A 3 14.68 -27.01 23.46
C THR A 3 15.60 -25.99 24.11
N ASN A 4 16.45 -25.35 23.30
CA ASN A 4 17.07 -24.11 23.71
C ASN A 4 15.94 -23.06 23.78
N LEU A 5 15.29 -23.01 24.93
CA LEU A 5 14.25 -22.03 25.22
C LEU A 5 14.97 -20.69 25.38
N ILE A 6 14.75 -19.77 24.44
CA ILE A 6 15.24 -18.40 24.56
C ILE A 6 14.30 -17.69 25.54
N ILE A 7 14.77 -17.45 26.76
CA ILE A 7 14.03 -16.73 27.80
C ILE A 7 14.20 -15.24 27.54
N HIS A 8 13.09 -14.51 27.43
CA HIS A 8 13.04 -13.06 27.34
C HIS A 8 12.14 -12.49 28.45
N ASP A 9 12.40 -11.24 28.84
CA ASP A 9 11.61 -10.52 29.85
C ASP A 9 10.18 -10.15 29.40
N ASN A 10 9.84 -10.40 28.12
CA ASN A 10 8.60 -9.96 27.48
C ASN A 10 8.41 -8.43 27.47
N VAL A 11 9.47 -7.67 27.73
CA VAL A 11 9.41 -6.22 27.74
C VAL A 11 9.81 -5.71 26.37
N SER A 12 8.91 -4.94 25.76
CA SER A 12 9.26 -4.18 24.58
C SER A 12 10.14 -3.00 24.98
N HIS A 13 11.45 -3.19 24.87
CA HIS A 13 12.40 -2.09 24.89
C HIS A 13 12.11 -1.20 23.67
N HIS A 14 11.86 0.09 23.88
CA HIS A 14 11.66 1.04 22.80
C HIS A 14 13.02 1.64 22.44
N PRO A 15 13.74 1.09 21.43
CA PRO A 15 14.97 1.73 21.00
C PRO A 15 14.62 3.12 20.50
N LEU A 16 15.29 4.14 21.05
CA LEU A 16 15.16 5.50 20.56
C LEU A 16 15.87 5.59 19.20
N GLY A 17 15.19 5.18 18.12
CA GLY A 17 15.62 5.46 16.75
C GLY A 17 15.43 6.94 16.42
N SER A 18 16.15 7.47 15.43
CA SER A 18 16.19 8.91 15.13
C SER A 18 14.80 9.57 15.07
N GLY A 19 13.86 9.01 14.30
CA GLY A 19 12.50 9.57 14.20
C GLY A 19 11.77 9.64 15.55
N SER A 20 11.85 8.58 16.37
CA SER A 20 11.20 8.56 17.68
C SER A 20 11.68 9.66 18.63
N TYR A 21 12.97 10.02 18.55
CA TYR A 21 13.57 11.06 19.39
C TYR A 21 13.09 12.47 19.03
N TYR A 22 12.96 12.76 17.74
CA TYR A 22 12.57 14.09 17.26
C TYR A 22 11.06 14.30 17.28
N PHE A 23 10.29 13.28 16.93
CA PHE A 23 8.84 13.44 16.86
C PHE A 23 8.21 13.39 18.24
N GLN A 24 8.66 12.55 19.17
CA GLN A 24 8.05 12.41 20.51
C GLN A 24 6.52 12.31 20.44
N SER A 25 5.78 13.42 20.59
CA SER A 25 4.33 13.57 20.36
C SER A 25 3.93 14.46 19.17
N GLY A 26 4.87 15.21 18.57
CA GLY A 26 4.68 16.25 17.56
C GLY A 26 4.56 15.78 16.10
N LEU A 27 4.21 14.51 15.85
CA LEU A 27 4.15 13.98 14.47
C LEU A 27 3.05 14.67 13.65
N LEU A 28 1.87 14.88 14.22
CA LEU A 28 0.72 15.46 13.52
C LEU A 28 0.94 16.96 13.24
N GLU A 29 1.56 17.67 14.17
CA GLU A 29 1.97 19.07 14.03
C GLU A 29 2.98 19.21 12.90
N TYR A 30 3.99 18.34 12.86
CA TYR A 30 4.96 18.32 11.78
C TYR A 30 4.32 18.04 10.42
N LEU A 31 3.43 17.04 10.33
CA LEU A 31 2.69 16.77 9.09
C LEU A 31 1.84 17.97 8.67
N THR A 32 1.17 18.62 9.63
CA THR A 32 0.36 19.82 9.37
C THR A 32 1.21 20.95 8.78
N GLN A 33 2.42 21.16 9.30
CA GLN A 33 3.37 22.15 8.76
C GLN A 33 3.77 21.82 7.32
N LEU A 34 4.10 20.56 7.02
CA LEU A 34 4.45 20.13 5.66
C LEU A 34 3.28 20.25 4.66
N ILE A 35 2.06 19.95 5.11
CA ILE A 35 0.85 20.02 4.29
C ILE A 35 0.52 21.47 3.91
N GLY A 36 0.75 22.41 4.84
CA GLY A 36 0.39 23.83 4.70
C GLY A 36 -1.12 24.06 4.57
N ASN A 37 -1.53 25.31 4.33
CA ASN A 37 -2.95 25.72 4.30
C ASN A 37 -3.48 26.06 2.90
N GLY A 38 -2.75 25.70 1.84
CA GLY A 38 -3.02 26.18 0.48
C GLY A 38 -4.17 25.51 -0.27
N LYS A 39 -4.71 24.37 0.22
CA LYS A 39 -5.71 23.57 -0.51
C LYS A 39 -6.90 23.22 0.37
N PRO A 40 -8.15 23.19 -0.15
CA PRO A 40 -9.35 22.95 0.67
C PRO A 40 -9.46 21.53 1.24
N CYS A 41 -8.81 20.55 0.61
CA CYS A 41 -8.87 19.15 1.02
C CYS A 41 -7.50 18.61 1.48
N ILE A 42 -7.54 17.61 2.36
CA ILE A 42 -6.41 16.73 2.69
C ILE A 42 -6.84 15.29 2.39
N ASP A 43 -6.15 14.66 1.44
CA ASP A 43 -6.35 13.26 1.10
C ASP A 43 -5.22 12.41 1.68
N VAL A 44 -5.56 11.48 2.57
CA VAL A 44 -4.62 10.49 3.12
C VAL A 44 -4.70 9.23 2.27
N PHE A 45 -3.71 9.06 1.39
CA PHE A 45 -3.63 7.95 0.45
C PHE A 45 -3.08 6.68 1.11
N VAL A 46 -3.69 5.54 0.80
CA VAL A 46 -3.12 4.21 1.05
C VAL A 46 -3.39 3.32 -0.16
N GLY A 47 -2.41 2.48 -0.53
CA GLY A 47 -2.52 1.59 -1.69
C GLY A 47 -2.61 0.12 -1.28
N ALA A 48 -3.46 -0.66 -1.95
CA ALA A 48 -3.53 -2.10 -1.77
C ALA A 48 -3.69 -2.84 -3.10
N GLN A 49 -3.18 -4.07 -3.17
CA GLN A 49 -3.46 -5.00 -4.27
C GLN A 49 -4.60 -5.93 -3.84
N PRO A 50 -5.74 -5.99 -4.53
CA PRO A 50 -6.86 -6.84 -4.14
C PRO A 50 -6.72 -8.27 -4.69
N ASN A 51 -5.56 -8.90 -4.49
CA ASN A 51 -5.32 -10.30 -4.90
C ASN A 51 -5.62 -11.33 -3.81
N SER A 52 -5.87 -10.89 -2.58
CA SER A 52 -6.30 -11.70 -1.45
C SER A 52 -7.00 -10.81 -0.42
N SER A 53 -7.73 -11.43 0.49
CA SER A 53 -8.21 -10.79 1.73
C SER A 53 -7.06 -10.06 2.44
N PRO A 54 -7.29 -8.89 3.08
CA PRO A 54 -6.23 -8.16 3.78
C PRO A 54 -5.74 -8.95 4.99
N HIS A 55 -4.42 -9.17 5.06
CA HIS A 55 -3.75 -9.68 6.25
C HIS A 55 -3.42 -8.55 7.23
N ILE A 56 -2.89 -8.86 8.42
CA ILE A 56 -2.63 -7.89 9.48
C ILE A 56 -1.82 -6.67 9.03
N GLY A 57 -0.81 -6.86 8.17
CA GLY A 57 -0.03 -5.77 7.59
C GLY A 57 -0.82 -4.86 6.63
N ASN A 58 -1.80 -5.39 5.89
CA ASN A 58 -2.71 -4.54 5.12
C ASN A 58 -3.67 -3.80 6.05
N MET A 59 -4.23 -4.50 7.04
CA MET A 59 -5.18 -3.92 7.99
C MET A 59 -4.53 -2.79 8.81
N THR A 60 -3.29 -2.96 9.28
CA THR A 60 -2.55 -1.91 9.98
C THR A 60 -2.28 -0.71 9.09
N ASN A 61 -1.85 -0.90 7.83
CA ASN A 61 -1.61 0.22 6.90
C ASN A 61 -2.86 1.07 6.67
N VAL A 62 -4.00 0.41 6.40
CA VAL A 62 -5.27 1.12 6.21
C VAL A 62 -5.69 1.79 7.51
N SER A 63 -5.59 1.10 8.66
CA SER A 63 -5.90 1.69 9.98
C SER A 63 -5.03 2.91 10.28
N THR A 64 -3.74 2.91 9.90
CA THR A 64 -2.85 4.06 10.09
C THR A 64 -3.29 5.24 9.24
N ALA A 65 -3.80 5.01 8.02
CA ALA A 65 -4.36 6.08 7.21
C ALA A 65 -5.55 6.75 7.88
N PHE A 66 -6.45 5.99 8.50
CA PHE A 66 -7.56 6.54 9.27
C PHE A 66 -7.08 7.27 10.53
N ALA A 67 -6.10 6.72 11.26
CA ALA A 67 -5.57 7.36 12.47
C ALA A 67 -4.88 8.70 12.16
N VAL A 68 -4.05 8.74 11.10
CA VAL A 68 -3.44 9.99 10.61
C VAL A 68 -4.51 10.97 10.14
N ALA A 69 -5.51 10.52 9.38
CA ALA A 69 -6.59 11.38 8.90
C ALA A 69 -7.44 11.95 10.06
N LYS A 70 -7.75 11.15 11.08
CA LYS A 70 -8.45 11.61 12.29
C LYS A 70 -7.62 12.65 13.03
N GLY A 71 -6.32 12.41 13.17
CA GLY A 71 -5.38 13.38 13.76
C GLY A 71 -5.38 14.69 12.98
N LEU A 72 -5.12 14.64 11.67
CA LEU A 72 -5.10 15.83 10.81
C LEU A 72 -6.42 16.60 10.81
N LYS A 73 -7.56 15.89 10.83
CA LYS A 73 -8.89 16.52 10.92
C LYS A 73 -8.99 17.45 12.13
N LYS A 74 -8.50 17.02 13.30
CA LYS A 74 -8.48 17.84 14.54
C LYS A 74 -7.54 19.06 14.46
N HIS A 75 -6.46 18.99 13.68
CA HIS A 75 -5.53 20.10 13.51
C HIS A 75 -5.92 21.06 12.36
N GLN A 76 -6.91 20.68 11.55
CA GLN A 76 -7.27 21.33 10.29
C GLN A 76 -8.80 21.36 10.12
N ASP A 77 -9.52 21.78 11.16
CA ASP A 77 -10.98 21.69 11.25
C ASP A 77 -11.74 22.40 10.10
N SER A 78 -11.11 23.37 9.43
CA SER A 78 -11.69 24.10 8.29
C SER A 78 -11.59 23.37 6.96
N ARG A 79 -10.88 22.24 6.90
CA ARG A 79 -10.58 21.50 5.66
C ARG A 79 -11.25 20.14 5.67
N ARG A 80 -11.64 19.68 4.49
CA ARG A 80 -12.15 18.32 4.33
C ARG A 80 -10.98 17.33 4.37
N VAL A 81 -10.94 16.48 5.40
CA VAL A 81 -9.95 15.41 5.53
C VAL A 81 -10.62 14.05 5.29
N ARG A 82 -10.05 13.24 4.39
CA ARG A 82 -10.57 11.89 4.07
C ARG A 82 -9.44 10.91 3.73
N VAL A 83 -9.76 9.62 3.80
CA VAL A 83 -8.88 8.53 3.35
C VAL A 83 -9.18 8.17 1.89
N SER A 84 -8.14 7.95 1.09
CA SER A 84 -8.26 7.45 -0.28
C SER A 84 -7.56 6.09 -0.41
N LEU A 85 -8.33 5.01 -0.50
CA LEU A 85 -7.80 3.67 -0.81
C LEU A 85 -7.71 3.50 -2.33
N ASP A 86 -6.50 3.35 -2.86
CA ASP A 86 -6.33 2.98 -4.26
C ASP A 86 -6.07 1.47 -4.38
N LEU A 87 -7.00 0.78 -5.04
CA LEU A 87 -6.89 -0.62 -5.39
C LEU A 87 -6.11 -0.77 -6.71
N VAL A 88 -4.96 -1.44 -6.62
CA VAL A 88 -4.11 -1.79 -7.77
C VAL A 88 -4.64 -3.07 -8.40
N ASP A 89 -5.78 -2.94 -9.07
CA ASP A 89 -6.44 -4.00 -9.83
C ASP A 89 -5.64 -4.47 -11.05
N THR A 90 -4.60 -3.74 -11.46
CA THR A 90 -3.66 -4.15 -12.52
C THR A 90 -2.49 -5.02 -12.02
N ALA A 91 -2.46 -5.37 -10.73
CA ALA A 91 -1.40 -6.21 -10.20
C ALA A 91 -1.36 -7.57 -10.93
N PRO A 92 -0.16 -8.17 -11.10
CA PRO A 92 -0.06 -9.50 -11.68
C PRO A 92 -0.81 -10.52 -10.85
N TYR A 93 -1.50 -11.43 -11.54
CA TYR A 93 -1.95 -12.67 -10.93
C TYR A 93 -0.88 -13.75 -11.13
N SER A 94 -0.06 -13.97 -10.10
CA SER A 94 1.13 -14.83 -10.15
C SER A 94 0.93 -16.19 -10.85
N PRO A 95 -0.18 -16.92 -10.63
CA PRO A 95 -0.40 -18.22 -11.28
C PRO A 95 -0.49 -18.20 -12.82
N THR A 96 -0.70 -17.03 -13.42
CA THR A 96 -0.77 -16.87 -14.89
C THR A 96 0.52 -16.34 -15.51
N THR A 97 1.58 -16.22 -14.71
CA THR A 97 2.88 -15.76 -15.21
C THR A 97 3.51 -16.85 -16.07
N THR A 98 3.86 -16.52 -17.31
CA THR A 98 4.46 -17.44 -18.28
C THR A 98 5.71 -16.84 -18.90
N LYS A 99 6.56 -17.66 -19.51
CA LYS A 99 7.84 -17.23 -20.09
C LYS A 99 7.89 -17.60 -21.57
N TYR A 100 8.17 -16.63 -22.43
CA TYR A 100 8.36 -16.78 -23.87
C TYR A 100 9.66 -16.06 -24.26
N ASP A 101 10.58 -16.74 -24.95
CA ASP A 101 11.87 -16.17 -25.39
C ASP A 101 12.61 -15.36 -24.32
N ASN A 102 12.70 -15.93 -23.12
CA ASN A 102 13.29 -15.31 -21.94
C ASN A 102 12.60 -14.06 -21.38
N VAL A 103 11.46 -13.66 -21.94
CA VAL A 103 10.61 -12.57 -21.44
C VAL A 103 9.46 -13.16 -20.62
N VAL A 104 9.20 -12.53 -19.49
CA VAL A 104 8.12 -12.92 -18.58
C VAL A 104 6.86 -12.15 -18.95
N TYR A 105 5.78 -12.87 -19.22
CA TYR A 105 4.45 -12.31 -19.48
C TYR A 105 3.50 -12.60 -18.31
N GLN A 106 2.53 -11.71 -18.12
CA GLN A 106 1.54 -11.83 -17.04
C GLN A 106 0.14 -11.45 -17.54
N LYS A 107 -0.88 -11.89 -16.81
CA LYS A 107 -2.24 -11.33 -16.86
C LYS A 107 -2.53 -10.61 -15.53
N SER A 108 -3.26 -9.49 -15.60
CA SER A 108 -3.60 -8.70 -14.42
C SER A 108 -4.88 -9.20 -13.73
N LEU A 109 -5.06 -8.84 -12.44
CA LEU A 109 -6.29 -9.16 -11.70
C LEU A 109 -7.53 -8.58 -12.38
N ARG A 110 -7.40 -7.37 -12.97
CA ARG A 110 -8.44 -6.69 -13.73
C ARG A 110 -8.85 -7.52 -14.93
N TYR A 111 -7.88 -7.95 -15.74
CA TYR A 111 -8.15 -8.76 -16.92
C TYR A 111 -8.89 -10.06 -16.55
N LEU A 112 -8.44 -10.72 -15.47
CA LEU A 112 -9.01 -11.99 -15.02
C LEU A 112 -10.26 -11.85 -14.15
N GLN A 113 -10.65 -10.63 -13.79
CA GLN A 113 -11.74 -10.33 -12.85
C GLN A 113 -11.62 -11.07 -11.49
N LYS A 114 -10.38 -11.23 -10.98
CA LYS A 114 -10.08 -12.02 -9.77
C LYS A 114 -10.05 -11.22 -8.45
N ALA A 115 -10.48 -9.95 -8.48
CA ALA A 115 -10.40 -9.07 -7.31
C ALA A 115 -11.68 -9.01 -6.46
N ASN A 116 -12.82 -9.52 -6.96
CA ASN A 116 -14.15 -9.22 -6.39
C ASN A 116 -14.30 -9.59 -4.90
N GLU A 117 -13.93 -10.80 -4.52
CA GLU A 117 -14.03 -11.25 -3.11
C GLU A 117 -13.08 -10.50 -2.18
N SER A 118 -11.91 -10.12 -2.67
CA SER A 118 -10.95 -9.33 -1.88
C SER A 118 -11.42 -7.88 -1.74
N ASN A 119 -12.08 -7.33 -2.76
CA ASN A 119 -12.65 -5.99 -2.72
C ASN A 119 -13.71 -5.85 -1.64
N SER A 120 -14.60 -6.84 -1.46
CA SER A 120 -15.61 -6.78 -0.39
C SER A 120 -15.00 -6.78 1.01
N ASP A 121 -13.88 -7.49 1.19
CA ASP A 121 -13.16 -7.49 2.48
C ASP A 121 -12.51 -6.13 2.76
N PHE A 122 -11.89 -5.52 1.75
CA PHE A 122 -11.37 -4.14 1.87
C PHE A 122 -12.49 -3.13 2.15
N GLU A 123 -13.63 -3.25 1.47
CA GLU A 123 -14.78 -2.38 1.70
C GLU A 123 -15.32 -2.51 3.13
N SER A 124 -15.51 -3.74 3.62
CA SER A 124 -15.92 -3.99 5.00
C SER A 124 -14.92 -3.40 6.01
N LEU A 125 -13.62 -3.53 5.76
CA LEU A 125 -12.58 -2.91 6.59
C LEU A 125 -12.72 -1.37 6.64
N LEU A 126 -12.93 -0.73 5.48
CA LEU A 126 -13.09 0.73 5.40
C LEU A 126 -14.36 1.22 6.11
N VAL A 127 -15.48 0.52 5.94
CA VAL A 127 -16.75 0.83 6.63
C VAL A 127 -16.55 0.81 8.14
N GLN A 128 -15.91 -0.25 8.66
CA GLN A 128 -15.68 -0.39 10.10
C GLN A 128 -14.72 0.68 10.63
N LEU A 129 -13.64 0.99 9.92
CA LEU A 129 -12.71 2.06 10.32
C LEU A 129 -13.37 3.44 10.29
N SER A 130 -14.16 3.73 9.27
CA SER A 130 -14.89 5.01 9.14
C SER A 130 -15.88 5.19 10.29
N ALA A 131 -16.63 4.14 10.63
CA ALA A 131 -17.55 4.15 11.77
C ALA A 131 -16.81 4.35 13.10
N GLU A 132 -15.63 3.76 13.27
CA GLU A 132 -14.83 3.87 14.50
C GLU A 132 -14.27 5.28 14.73
N CYS A 133 -13.87 6.00 13.69
CA CYS A 133 -13.14 7.27 13.83
C CYS A 133 -13.82 8.51 13.24
N GLY A 134 -14.94 8.37 12.52
CA GLY A 134 -15.68 9.48 11.92
C GLY A 134 -14.97 10.17 10.76
N VAL A 135 -14.06 9.46 10.09
CA VAL A 135 -13.34 9.94 8.90
C VAL A 135 -13.95 9.31 7.65
N GLU A 136 -14.27 10.16 6.67
CA GLU A 136 -14.77 9.72 5.36
C GLU A 136 -13.69 9.02 4.56
N TYR A 137 -14.10 8.15 3.63
CA TYR A 137 -13.18 7.52 2.70
C TYR A 137 -13.74 7.46 1.28
N ARG A 138 -12.84 7.24 0.33
CA ARG A 138 -13.15 6.84 -1.05
C ARG A 138 -12.30 5.67 -1.48
N VAL A 139 -12.81 4.89 -2.41
CA VAL A 139 -12.08 3.81 -3.09
C VAL A 139 -11.89 4.20 -4.55
N ARG A 140 -10.67 4.04 -5.06
CA ARG A 140 -10.34 4.24 -6.47
C ARG A 140 -9.68 3.00 -7.03
N LYS A 141 -9.96 2.70 -8.29
CA LYS A 141 -9.18 1.75 -9.09
C LYS A 141 -8.12 2.50 -9.88
N GLN A 142 -7.18 1.77 -10.47
CA GLN A 142 -6.17 2.42 -11.30
C GLN A 142 -6.77 3.12 -12.52
N THR A 143 -7.89 2.65 -13.07
CA THR A 143 -8.60 3.37 -14.14
C THR A 143 -8.96 4.80 -13.74
N ASP A 144 -9.45 4.99 -12.51
CA ASP A 144 -9.94 6.28 -12.04
C ASP A 144 -8.78 7.26 -11.85
N ILE A 145 -7.62 6.76 -11.42
CA ILE A 145 -6.39 7.55 -11.29
C ILE A 145 -5.85 7.93 -12.68
N LEU A 146 -5.92 7.01 -13.64
CA LEU A 146 -5.38 7.22 -14.98
C LEU A 146 -6.29 8.06 -15.88
N GLN A 147 -7.43 8.50 -15.38
CA GLN A 147 -8.29 9.48 -16.04
C GLN A 147 -7.90 10.93 -15.69
N ASP A 148 -6.90 11.14 -14.83
CA ASP A 148 -6.42 12.48 -14.49
C ASP A 148 -5.93 13.21 -15.76
N PRO A 149 -6.37 14.46 -16.01
CA PRO A 149 -6.01 15.20 -17.22
C PRO A 149 -4.50 15.42 -17.38
N HIS A 150 -3.74 15.45 -16.28
CA HIS A 150 -2.29 15.65 -16.33
C HIS A 150 -1.50 14.36 -16.63
N LEU A 151 -2.15 13.18 -16.61
CA LEU A 151 -1.47 11.91 -16.85
C LEU A 151 -0.71 11.91 -18.18
N ARG A 152 -1.34 12.47 -19.22
CA ARG A 152 -0.79 12.49 -20.57
C ARG A 152 0.56 13.18 -20.63
N GLU A 153 0.64 14.41 -20.12
CA GLU A 153 1.86 15.20 -20.07
C GLU A 153 2.94 14.47 -19.24
N ILE A 154 2.55 13.91 -18.08
CA ILE A 154 3.47 13.14 -17.23
C ILE A 154 4.04 11.93 -17.97
N LEU A 155 3.22 11.16 -18.68
CA LEU A 155 3.67 9.98 -19.41
C LEU A 155 4.54 10.34 -20.61
N GLN A 156 4.21 11.40 -21.34
CA GLN A 156 5.02 11.91 -22.44
C GLN A 156 6.41 12.32 -21.94
N ASP A 157 6.50 13.07 -20.84
CA ASP A 157 7.79 13.45 -20.23
C ASP A 157 8.60 12.22 -19.77
N ILE A 158 7.95 11.25 -19.10
CA ILE A 158 8.63 10.02 -18.66
C ILE A 158 9.17 9.23 -19.85
N VAL A 159 8.40 9.12 -20.93
CA VAL A 159 8.79 8.37 -22.14
C VAL A 159 9.88 9.08 -22.94
N ALA A 160 9.81 10.42 -23.02
CA ALA A 160 10.87 11.23 -23.60
C ALA A 160 12.20 11.03 -22.86
N ARG A 161 12.14 10.94 -21.53
CA ARG A 161 13.30 10.79 -20.63
C ARG A 161 13.61 9.34 -20.26
N ARG A 162 13.05 8.36 -20.98
CA ARG A 162 13.13 6.93 -20.63
C ARG A 162 14.56 6.41 -20.43
N VAL A 163 15.53 6.92 -21.18
CA VAL A 163 16.94 6.49 -21.10
C VAL A 163 17.55 6.84 -19.73
N GLU A 164 17.13 7.96 -19.13
CA GLU A 164 17.56 8.39 -17.81
C GLU A 164 16.76 7.71 -16.69
N ILE A 165 15.43 7.64 -16.86
CA ILE A 165 14.51 7.20 -15.80
C ILE A 165 14.49 5.68 -15.66
N ALA A 166 14.50 4.93 -16.76
CA ALA A 166 14.32 3.48 -16.73
C ALA A 166 15.42 2.74 -15.94
N PRO A 167 16.72 3.08 -16.05
CA PRO A 167 17.76 2.46 -15.23
C PRO A 167 17.61 2.72 -13.73
N LEU A 168 16.97 3.83 -13.33
CA LEU A 168 16.71 4.12 -11.92
C LEU A 168 15.54 3.29 -11.38
N LEU A 169 14.48 3.15 -12.18
CA LEU A 169 13.24 2.47 -11.77
C LEU A 169 13.28 0.95 -11.94
N GLU A 170 14.07 0.44 -12.87
CA GLU A 170 14.23 -0.99 -13.16
C GLU A 170 15.70 -1.30 -13.49
N PRO A 171 16.60 -1.32 -12.49
CA PRO A 171 18.04 -1.43 -12.73
C PRO A 171 18.46 -2.70 -13.50
N ARG A 172 17.67 -3.78 -13.37
CA ARG A 172 17.94 -5.07 -14.01
C ARG A 172 17.72 -5.02 -15.52
N TYR A 173 16.57 -4.51 -15.95
CA TYR A 173 16.16 -4.53 -17.37
C TYR A 173 16.40 -3.20 -18.08
N LYS A 174 16.53 -2.11 -17.32
CA LYS A 174 16.71 -0.73 -17.81
C LYS A 174 15.59 -0.30 -18.77
N THR A 175 14.39 -0.85 -18.57
CA THR A 175 13.18 -0.58 -19.36
C THR A 175 12.11 0.04 -18.48
N LEU A 176 11.24 0.86 -19.07
CA LEU A 176 10.06 1.32 -18.36
C LEU A 176 9.07 0.17 -18.27
N GLY A 177 8.65 -0.17 -17.04
CA GLY A 177 7.62 -1.18 -16.79
C GLY A 177 6.21 -0.68 -17.15
N ILE A 178 6.04 -0.13 -18.36
CA ILE A 178 4.76 0.22 -18.98
C ILE A 178 4.23 -1.03 -19.67
N ARG A 179 2.96 -1.34 -19.43
CA ARG A 179 2.32 -2.55 -19.94
C ARG A 179 0.99 -2.18 -20.53
N TYR A 180 0.61 -2.90 -21.57
CA TYR A 180 -0.71 -2.85 -22.15
C TYR A 180 -1.12 -4.30 -22.39
N ALA A 181 -2.30 -4.70 -21.94
CA ALA A 181 -2.76 -6.07 -22.14
C ALA A 181 -3.04 -6.31 -23.63
N CYS A 182 -2.64 -7.47 -24.15
CA CYS A 182 -2.95 -7.85 -25.53
C CYS A 182 -4.47 -7.71 -25.78
N PRO A 183 -4.88 -6.93 -26.80
CA PRO A 183 -6.29 -6.62 -27.03
C PRO A 183 -7.07 -7.76 -27.68
N THR A 184 -6.38 -8.81 -28.16
CA THR A 184 -7.05 -10.00 -28.70
C THR A 184 -7.92 -10.64 -27.62
N PRO A 185 -9.21 -10.95 -27.91
CA PRO A 185 -10.10 -11.64 -26.98
C PRO A 185 -9.43 -12.85 -26.32
N ASP A 186 -9.66 -13.02 -25.02
CA ASP A 186 -9.15 -14.12 -24.19
C ASP A 186 -7.61 -14.21 -24.02
N CYS A 187 -6.84 -13.34 -24.67
CA CYS A 187 -5.39 -13.25 -24.47
C CYS A 187 -5.00 -12.53 -23.17
N GLY A 188 -5.01 -11.19 -23.14
CA GLY A 188 -4.63 -10.40 -21.97
C GLY A 188 -3.18 -10.50 -21.50
N LEU A 189 -2.30 -11.14 -22.28
CA LEU A 189 -0.87 -11.21 -21.95
C LEU A 189 -0.23 -9.83 -22.12
N ALA A 190 0.60 -9.44 -21.14
CA ALA A 190 1.44 -8.26 -21.20
C ALA A 190 2.86 -8.58 -20.73
N ASP A 191 3.87 -8.03 -21.41
CA ASP A 191 5.27 -8.11 -20.98
C ASP A 191 5.40 -7.49 -19.58
N LYS A 192 5.82 -8.29 -18.60
CA LYS A 192 5.86 -7.88 -17.19
C LYS A 192 6.80 -6.72 -16.94
N HIS A 193 7.89 -6.62 -17.70
CA HIS A 193 8.98 -5.66 -17.49
C HIS A 193 9.13 -4.66 -18.64
N GLY A 194 8.30 -4.76 -19.68
CA GLY A 194 8.36 -3.89 -20.85
C GLY A 194 9.65 -4.08 -21.67
N ILE A 195 10.20 -5.29 -21.67
CA ILE A 195 11.46 -5.64 -22.37
C ILE A 195 11.30 -5.48 -23.88
N ARG A 196 10.13 -5.87 -24.41
CA ARG A 196 9.80 -5.82 -25.85
C ARG A 196 9.12 -4.52 -26.28
N ASN A 197 9.02 -3.52 -25.41
CA ASN A 197 8.38 -2.26 -25.77
C ASN A 197 9.30 -1.44 -26.68
N GLU A 198 8.74 -0.91 -27.76
CA GLU A 198 9.42 0.03 -28.65
C GLU A 198 8.76 1.41 -28.57
N TYR A 199 9.55 2.48 -28.68
CA TYR A 199 9.11 3.85 -28.47
C TYR A 199 9.42 4.69 -29.72
N PHE A 200 8.39 5.31 -30.30
CA PHE A 200 8.49 6.15 -31.50
C PHE A 200 7.78 7.48 -31.26
N GLY A 201 8.52 8.50 -30.79
CA GLY A 201 7.92 9.76 -30.35
C GLY A 201 6.88 9.51 -29.25
N ASN A 202 5.62 9.88 -29.51
CA ASN A 202 4.48 9.68 -28.61
C ASN A 202 3.86 8.27 -28.70
N GLN A 203 4.37 7.37 -29.54
CA GLN A 203 3.81 6.03 -29.70
C GLN A 203 4.62 4.98 -28.94
N ILE A 204 3.92 4.06 -28.28
CA ILE A 204 4.51 2.87 -27.66
C ILE A 204 3.96 1.65 -28.37
N LYS A 205 4.85 0.83 -28.95
CA LYS A 205 4.51 -0.49 -29.47
C LYS A 205 4.80 -1.56 -28.43
N PHE A 206 3.88 -2.49 -28.30
CA PHE A 206 3.93 -3.66 -27.43
C PHE A 206 3.94 -4.93 -28.28
N GLN A 207 4.40 -6.03 -27.68
CA GLN A 207 4.46 -7.32 -28.34
C GLN A 207 3.73 -8.39 -27.52
N CYS A 208 2.79 -9.10 -28.15
CA CYS A 208 2.23 -10.35 -27.65
C CYS A 208 3.00 -11.50 -28.31
N PRO A 209 3.46 -12.51 -27.55
CA PRO A 209 4.19 -13.64 -28.11
C PRO A 209 3.31 -14.55 -29.00
N VAL A 210 1.98 -14.39 -28.92
CA VAL A 210 1.01 -15.20 -29.67
C VAL A 210 0.39 -14.41 -30.83
N HIS A 211 0.07 -13.13 -30.61
CA HIS A 211 -0.74 -12.33 -31.54
C HIS A 211 0.02 -11.19 -32.23
N GLY A 212 1.34 -11.07 -32.01
CA GLY A 212 2.16 -10.05 -32.64
C GLY A 212 2.07 -8.67 -31.97
N THR A 213 2.31 -7.63 -32.74
CA THR A 213 2.49 -6.26 -32.25
C THR A 213 1.19 -5.47 -32.22
N TYR A 214 1.08 -4.57 -31.25
CA TYR A 214 -0.02 -3.62 -31.09
C TYR A 214 0.51 -2.36 -30.42
N GLN A 215 -0.20 -1.23 -30.51
CA GLN A 215 0.35 0.05 -30.06
C GLN A 215 -0.68 0.95 -29.40
N ILE A 216 -0.17 1.92 -28.67
CA ILE A 216 -0.94 3.06 -28.14
C ILE A 216 -0.22 4.35 -28.50
N ASP A 217 -1.01 5.39 -28.78
CA ASP A 217 -0.53 6.75 -28.94
C ASP A 217 -0.77 7.51 -27.62
N LEU A 218 0.27 8.13 -27.05
CA LEU A 218 0.16 8.83 -25.78
C LEU A 218 -0.67 10.12 -25.87
N GLU A 219 -0.76 10.71 -27.07
CA GLU A 219 -1.52 11.93 -27.31
C GLU A 219 -3.00 11.61 -27.48
N ASN A 220 -3.34 10.64 -28.32
CA ASN A 220 -4.73 10.38 -28.69
C ASN A 220 -5.33 9.09 -28.11
N GLY A 221 -4.50 8.23 -27.51
CA GLY A 221 -4.92 6.93 -27.00
C GLY A 221 -5.61 6.96 -25.64
N ASP A 222 -6.32 5.87 -25.33
CA ASP A 222 -6.99 5.69 -24.04
C ASP A 222 -6.02 5.12 -23.00
N LEU A 223 -5.35 6.03 -22.29
CA LEU A 223 -4.27 5.72 -21.35
C LEU A 223 -4.74 4.96 -20.10
N LYS A 224 -6.05 4.89 -19.83
CA LYS A 224 -6.61 4.20 -18.65
C LYS A 224 -6.39 2.69 -18.66
N PHE A 225 -6.09 2.14 -19.83
CA PHE A 225 -5.77 0.72 -20.03
C PHE A 225 -4.29 0.39 -19.83
N LEU A 226 -3.43 1.39 -19.66
CA LEU A 226 -2.04 1.16 -19.32
C LEU A 226 -1.89 0.64 -17.88
N GLU A 227 -0.93 -0.27 -17.70
CA GLU A 227 -0.53 -0.79 -16.42
C GLU A 227 0.95 -0.48 -16.16
N PHE A 228 1.31 -0.28 -14.90
CA PHE A 228 2.66 0.14 -14.52
C PHE A 228 3.22 -0.76 -13.43
N ASN A 229 4.51 -1.10 -13.52
CA ASN A 229 5.23 -1.72 -12.41
C ASN A 229 5.24 -0.79 -11.18
N THR A 230 5.61 -1.33 -10.02
CA THR A 230 5.48 -0.61 -8.74
C THR A 230 6.28 0.68 -8.65
N PRO A 231 7.57 0.73 -9.06
CA PRO A 231 8.34 1.97 -9.07
C PRO A 231 7.73 3.05 -9.97
N LEU A 232 7.42 2.71 -11.23
CA LEU A 232 6.87 3.68 -12.19
C LEU A 232 5.48 4.19 -11.76
N ARG A 233 4.61 3.32 -11.25
CA ARG A 233 3.32 3.72 -10.67
C ARG A 233 3.50 4.70 -9.50
N GLY A 234 4.56 4.52 -8.70
CA GLY A 234 4.92 5.42 -7.61
C GLY A 234 5.30 6.81 -8.11
N LEU A 235 6.16 6.88 -9.14
CA LEU A 235 6.59 8.13 -9.77
C LEU A 235 5.41 8.90 -10.36
N ILE A 236 4.58 8.24 -11.19
CA ILE A 236 3.40 8.84 -11.81
C ILE A 236 2.47 9.40 -10.73
N ARG A 237 2.16 8.62 -9.69
CA ARG A 237 1.28 9.05 -8.60
C ARG A 237 1.82 10.28 -7.86
N CYS A 238 3.11 10.34 -7.57
CA CYS A 238 3.69 11.49 -6.89
C CYS A 238 3.51 12.78 -7.72
N ARG A 239 3.72 12.69 -9.03
CA ARG A 239 3.53 13.84 -9.94
C ARG A 239 2.06 14.25 -10.05
N LEU A 240 1.14 13.29 -10.18
CA LEU A 240 -0.29 13.55 -10.17
C LEU A 240 -0.74 14.25 -8.87
N PHE A 241 -0.29 13.75 -7.71
CA PHE A 241 -0.62 14.35 -6.42
C PHE A 241 -0.04 15.76 -6.24
N ALA A 242 1.13 16.03 -6.81
CA ALA A 242 1.71 17.37 -6.81
C ALA A 242 0.88 18.37 -7.62
N GLN A 243 0.26 17.91 -8.72
CA GLN A 243 -0.54 18.73 -9.64
C GLN A 243 -2.02 18.82 -9.25
N ASP A 244 -2.51 18.06 -8.26
CA ASP A 244 -3.91 18.14 -7.80
C ASP A 244 -4.22 19.54 -7.26
N PRO A 245 -5.13 20.33 -7.86
CA PRO A 245 -5.40 21.70 -7.42
C PRO A 245 -6.25 21.76 -6.14
N VAL A 246 -6.90 20.66 -5.75
CA VAL A 246 -7.90 20.62 -4.68
C VAL A 246 -7.35 20.01 -3.39
N SER A 247 -6.46 19.03 -3.50
CA SER A 247 -6.06 18.20 -2.35
C SER A 247 -4.56 18.28 -2.07
N SER A 248 -4.21 18.46 -0.79
CA SER A 248 -2.88 18.12 -0.30
C SER A 248 -2.85 16.63 0.01
N TRP A 249 -1.77 15.94 -0.37
CA TRP A 249 -1.68 14.49 -0.27
C TRP A 249 -0.67 14.03 0.78
N VAL A 250 -1.11 13.13 1.66
CA VAL A 250 -0.25 12.38 2.59
C VAL A 250 -0.30 10.91 2.23
N GLN A 251 0.85 10.28 1.99
CA GLN A 251 0.92 8.88 1.60
C GLN A 251 1.25 7.99 2.80
N ILE A 252 0.46 6.94 3.00
CA ILE A 252 0.73 5.89 3.99
C ILE A 252 1.28 4.67 3.26
N LYS A 253 2.48 4.23 3.64
CA LYS A 253 3.16 3.08 3.04
C LYS A 253 3.74 2.17 4.13
N GLY A 254 3.85 0.88 3.85
CA GLY A 254 4.66 -0.01 4.69
C GLY A 254 6.12 0.42 4.67
N SER A 255 6.83 0.27 5.80
CA SER A 255 8.26 0.60 5.87
C SER A 255 9.15 -0.27 4.98
N ASP A 256 8.61 -1.33 4.35
CA ASP A 256 9.29 -2.06 3.27
C ASP A 256 9.54 -1.20 2.01
N TYR A 257 8.84 -0.07 1.88
CA TYR A 257 9.09 0.93 0.85
C TYR A 257 10.01 2.08 1.31
N ALA A 258 10.51 2.06 2.55
CA ALA A 258 11.35 3.13 3.09
C ALA A 258 12.84 2.96 2.72
N GLY A 259 13.69 3.85 3.26
CA GLY A 259 15.15 3.79 3.11
C GLY A 259 15.60 3.87 1.65
N PHE A 260 16.52 2.98 1.27
CA PHE A 260 17.11 2.97 -0.07
C PHE A 260 16.08 2.92 -1.20
N TYR A 261 14.99 2.16 -1.04
CA TYR A 261 13.93 2.13 -2.05
C TYR A 261 13.31 3.53 -2.25
N ALA A 262 12.91 4.19 -1.18
CA ALA A 262 12.32 5.53 -1.25
C ALA A 262 13.28 6.54 -1.85
N GLU A 263 14.51 6.60 -1.35
CA GLU A 263 15.51 7.58 -1.80
C GLU A 263 15.86 7.42 -3.27
N GLN A 264 16.11 6.18 -3.70
CA GLN A 264 16.72 5.91 -5.00
C GLN A 264 15.67 5.67 -6.09
N MET A 265 14.54 5.04 -5.76
CA MET A 265 13.51 4.68 -6.74
C MET A 265 12.29 5.60 -6.72
N VAL A 266 12.14 6.46 -5.71
CA VAL A 266 11.03 7.44 -5.63
C VAL A 266 11.55 8.87 -5.69
N LEU A 267 12.42 9.28 -4.77
CA LEU A 267 12.86 10.68 -4.66
C LEU A 267 13.83 11.08 -5.78
N ARG A 268 14.82 10.25 -6.09
CA ARG A 268 15.80 10.57 -7.14
C ARG A 268 15.16 10.76 -8.53
N PRO A 269 14.24 9.92 -9.01
CA PRO A 269 13.55 10.14 -10.29
C PRO A 269 12.66 11.39 -10.31
N LEU A 270 12.22 11.88 -9.14
CA LEU A 270 11.47 13.13 -9.05
C LEU A 270 12.34 14.37 -9.24
N GLN A 271 13.67 14.28 -9.03
CA GLN A 271 14.63 15.37 -9.21
C GLN A 271 14.19 16.70 -8.54
N GLY A 272 13.49 16.64 -7.41
CA GLY A 272 12.99 17.82 -6.71
C GLY A 272 11.76 18.50 -7.33
N SER A 273 11.20 17.97 -8.43
CA SER A 273 9.95 18.50 -9.03
C SER A 273 8.77 18.49 -8.05
N CYS A 274 8.75 17.52 -7.14
CA CYS A 274 7.88 17.50 -5.98
C CYS A 274 8.48 16.62 -4.88
N THR A 275 8.08 16.88 -3.63
CA THR A 275 8.47 16.05 -2.48
C THR A 275 7.22 15.42 -1.85
N PRO A 276 7.04 14.10 -1.95
CA PRO A 276 5.86 13.45 -1.38
C PRO A 276 5.93 13.42 0.15
N ILE A 277 4.87 13.85 0.82
CA ILE A 277 4.70 13.63 2.26
C ILE A 277 4.33 12.15 2.45
N THR A 278 5.22 11.37 3.03
CA THR A 278 5.02 9.93 3.25
C THR A 278 5.24 9.55 4.70
N VAL A 279 4.26 8.86 5.29
CA VAL A 279 4.36 8.23 6.61
C VAL A 279 4.53 6.73 6.40
N TYR A 280 5.61 6.18 6.95
CA TYR A 280 5.86 4.74 6.91
C TYR A 280 5.29 4.05 8.14
N THR A 281 4.47 3.03 7.92
CA THR A 281 3.92 2.19 8.97
C THR A 281 4.91 1.09 9.35
N PRO A 282 4.87 0.61 10.60
CA PRO A 282 5.70 -0.50 11.05
C PRO A 282 5.57 -1.74 10.16
N LEU A 283 6.71 -2.35 9.83
CA LEU A 283 6.74 -3.68 9.23
C LEU A 283 6.27 -4.72 10.26
N ILE A 284 5.33 -5.56 9.85
CA ILE A 284 4.93 -6.75 10.63
C ILE A 284 5.74 -7.94 10.11
N MET A 285 6.54 -8.54 10.99
CA MET A 285 7.50 -9.58 10.67
C MET A 285 7.09 -10.93 11.25
N ASP A 286 7.44 -12.02 10.58
CA ASP A 286 7.34 -13.37 11.12
C ASP A 286 8.52 -13.73 12.04
N TRP A 287 8.59 -15.00 12.46
CA TRP A 287 9.65 -15.49 13.35
C TRP A 287 11.06 -15.37 12.75
N SER A 288 11.17 -15.33 11.41
CA SER A 288 12.46 -15.24 10.71
C SER A 288 12.92 -13.79 10.54
N GLY A 289 12.10 -12.81 10.93
CA GLY A 289 12.32 -11.39 10.63
C GLY A 289 11.87 -11.00 9.21
N ALA A 290 11.29 -11.92 8.44
CA ALA A 290 10.74 -11.61 7.12
C ALA A 290 9.40 -10.88 7.26
N LYS A 291 9.12 -9.95 6.34
CA LYS A 291 7.80 -9.32 6.22
C LYS A 291 6.73 -10.39 6.04
N ILE A 292 5.63 -10.29 6.80
CA ILE A 292 4.42 -11.02 6.46
C ILE A 292 3.93 -10.58 5.09
N SER A 293 3.98 -11.52 4.16
CA SER A 293 3.54 -11.36 2.79
C SER A 293 2.23 -12.10 2.58
N LYS A 294 1.61 -11.84 1.44
CA LYS A 294 0.41 -12.57 1.03
C LYS A 294 0.78 -14.01 0.71
N SER A 295 -0.08 -14.94 1.10
CA SER A 295 0.03 -16.36 0.77
C SER A 295 0.30 -16.62 -0.72
N LEU A 296 -0.23 -15.76 -1.62
CA LEU A 296 -0.02 -15.85 -3.07
C LEU A 296 1.45 -15.68 -3.52
N TYR A 297 2.31 -15.09 -2.68
CA TYR A 297 3.73 -14.89 -2.98
C TYR A 297 4.65 -15.86 -2.25
N VAL A 298 4.07 -16.75 -1.45
CA VAL A 298 4.80 -17.73 -0.65
C VAL A 298 4.27 -19.13 -0.98
N ARG A 299 4.98 -20.17 -0.52
CA ARG A 299 4.56 -21.55 -0.76
C ARG A 299 3.23 -21.82 -0.04
N PRO A 300 2.40 -22.78 -0.51
CA PRO A 300 1.10 -23.09 0.08
C PRO A 300 1.10 -23.32 1.60
N ASP A 301 2.24 -23.77 2.14
CA ASP A 301 2.51 -24.13 3.54
C ASP A 301 3.26 -23.04 4.34
N ALA A 302 3.64 -21.92 3.74
CA ALA A 302 4.59 -20.95 4.33
C ALA A 302 4.17 -20.35 5.69
N TYR A 303 2.88 -20.38 6.02
CA TYR A 303 2.35 -19.90 7.30
C TYR A 303 1.56 -20.98 8.06
N GLU A 304 1.81 -22.26 7.77
CA GLU A 304 1.14 -23.38 8.43
C GLU A 304 1.31 -23.34 9.95
N TYR A 305 2.50 -22.95 10.43
CA TYR A 305 2.75 -22.81 11.88
C TYR A 305 1.78 -21.84 12.56
N LEU A 306 1.37 -20.75 11.90
CA LEU A 306 0.37 -19.82 12.47
C LEU A 306 -1.00 -20.48 12.57
N ARG A 307 -1.36 -21.33 11.60
CA ARG A 307 -2.63 -22.08 11.67
C ARG A 307 -2.59 -23.10 12.79
N LEU A 308 -1.49 -23.85 12.91
CA LEU A 308 -1.27 -24.82 13.99
C LEU A 308 -1.25 -24.16 15.38
N SER A 309 -0.88 -22.88 15.46
CA SER A 309 -0.93 -22.08 16.70
C SER A 309 -2.21 -21.27 16.90
N ASN A 310 -3.28 -21.50 16.12
CA ASN A 310 -4.54 -20.73 16.18
C ASN A 310 -4.38 -19.21 15.98
N LEU A 311 -3.39 -18.80 15.19
CA LEU A 311 -3.06 -17.41 14.84
C LEU A 311 -3.36 -17.06 13.37
N SER A 312 -4.12 -17.91 12.68
CA SER A 312 -4.47 -17.75 11.26
C SER A 312 -5.25 -16.45 10.98
N TYR A 313 -5.95 -15.95 12.00
CA TYR A 313 -6.69 -14.69 11.98
C TYR A 313 -5.81 -13.45 11.71
N LEU A 314 -4.49 -13.56 11.83
CA LEU A 314 -3.53 -12.51 11.46
C LEU A 314 -3.23 -12.48 9.95
N LEU A 315 -3.64 -13.50 9.21
CA LEU A 315 -3.39 -13.66 7.78
C LEU A 315 -4.60 -13.26 6.91
N ASN A 316 -5.77 -13.13 7.51
CA ASN A 316 -7.02 -12.93 6.77
C ASN A 316 -8.03 -12.13 7.60
N PHE A 317 -8.63 -11.11 7.00
CA PHE A 317 -9.59 -10.22 7.66
C PHE A 317 -10.87 -10.93 8.12
N ARG A 318 -11.38 -11.89 7.36
CA ARG A 318 -12.56 -12.66 7.77
C ARG A 318 -12.26 -13.51 8.99
N GLU A 319 -11.10 -14.14 9.00
CA GLU A 319 -10.64 -14.93 10.16
C GLU A 319 -10.36 -14.03 11.37
N PHE A 320 -9.84 -12.81 11.16
CA PHE A 320 -9.70 -11.77 12.19
C PHE A 320 -11.03 -11.51 12.90
N CYS A 321 -12.09 -11.25 12.12
CA CYS A 321 -13.43 -11.06 12.67
C CYS A 321 -13.99 -12.33 13.31
N ALA A 322 -13.80 -13.51 12.70
CA ALA A 322 -14.29 -14.79 13.21
C ALA A 322 -13.64 -15.19 14.54
N ALA A 323 -12.38 -14.79 14.76
CA ALA A 323 -11.67 -14.96 16.03
C ALA A 323 -12.17 -14.01 17.15
N GLY A 324 -13.19 -13.18 16.88
CA GLY A 324 -13.82 -12.29 17.85
C GLY A 324 -13.15 -10.94 18.01
N PHE A 325 -12.12 -10.63 17.21
CA PHE A 325 -11.52 -9.30 17.19
C PHE A 325 -12.39 -8.33 16.38
N LYS A 326 -12.51 -7.10 16.88
CA LYS A 326 -13.15 -5.99 16.17
C LYS A 326 -12.08 -5.13 15.52
N ILE A 327 -12.41 -4.49 14.41
CA ILE A 327 -11.50 -3.52 13.79
C ILE A 327 -11.20 -2.34 14.73
N GLY A 328 -12.11 -1.97 15.63
CA GLY A 328 -11.84 -1.02 16.70
C GLY A 328 -10.65 -1.42 17.60
N THR A 329 -10.48 -2.71 17.90
CA THR A 329 -9.34 -3.23 18.68
C THR A 329 -8.02 -2.98 17.95
N LEU A 330 -7.97 -3.25 16.65
CA LEU A 330 -6.80 -2.95 15.81
C LEU A 330 -6.59 -1.43 15.65
N TYR A 331 -7.68 -0.67 15.52
CA TYR A 331 -7.59 0.77 15.38
C TYR A 331 -6.98 1.42 16.62
N LYS A 332 -7.35 0.99 17.84
CA LYS A 332 -6.76 1.47 19.10
C LYS A 332 -5.24 1.23 19.17
N LEU A 333 -4.79 0.05 18.73
CA LEU A 333 -3.36 -0.26 18.61
C LEU A 333 -2.65 0.80 17.76
N VAL A 334 -3.18 1.05 16.57
CA VAL A 334 -2.58 1.94 15.58
C VAL A 334 -2.74 3.42 15.94
N GLU A 335 -3.83 3.79 16.60
CA GLU A 335 -4.00 5.13 17.17
C GLU A 335 -2.91 5.41 18.22
N GLY A 336 -2.54 4.40 19.01
CA GLY A 336 -1.38 4.45 19.90
C GLY A 336 -0.06 4.73 19.17
N TRP A 337 0.11 4.28 17.91
CA TRP A 337 1.30 4.61 17.12
C TRP A 337 1.37 6.08 16.75
N ILE A 338 0.21 6.72 16.49
CA ILE A 338 0.14 8.14 16.12
C ILE A 338 0.27 9.03 17.36
N ASN A 339 -0.31 8.62 18.49
CA ASN A 339 -0.24 9.37 19.75
C ASN A 339 1.11 9.24 20.45
N GLU A 340 1.76 8.07 20.30
CA GLU A 340 3.10 7.81 20.81
C GLU A 340 4.04 7.39 19.67
N PRO A 341 4.51 8.32 18.83
CA PRO A 341 5.37 8.07 17.66
C PRO A 341 6.56 7.11 17.87
N LYS A 342 7.10 6.94 19.09
CA LYS A 342 8.06 5.88 19.43
C LYS A 342 7.59 4.46 19.08
N ARG A 343 6.27 4.24 19.00
CA ARG A 343 5.62 2.99 18.58
C ARG A 343 5.49 2.89 17.06
N LEU A 344 5.42 4.02 16.35
CA LEU A 344 5.41 4.07 14.89
C LEU A 344 6.80 3.81 14.28
N PHE A 345 7.86 4.38 14.87
CA PHE A 345 9.23 4.31 14.34
C PHE A 345 9.97 3.02 14.72
N ARG A 346 9.33 1.86 14.54
CA ARG A 346 9.91 0.53 14.78
C ARG A 346 9.24 -0.54 13.93
N HIS A 347 9.63 -1.79 14.13
CA HIS A 347 8.96 -2.97 13.56
C HIS A 347 8.33 -3.81 14.67
N TYR A 348 7.39 -4.64 14.27
CA TYR A 348 6.69 -5.55 15.17
C TYR A 348 6.78 -6.97 14.64
N THR A 349 6.98 -7.93 15.54
CA THR A 349 6.73 -9.33 15.18
C THR A 349 5.23 -9.60 15.20
N ILE A 350 4.79 -10.63 14.49
CA ILE A 350 3.40 -11.10 14.52
C ILE A 350 2.95 -11.46 15.94
N TYR A 351 3.86 -11.99 16.76
CA TYR A 351 3.60 -12.34 18.15
C TYR A 351 3.40 -11.09 19.02
N GLN A 352 4.17 -10.02 18.80
CA GLN A 352 3.95 -8.76 19.49
C GLN A 352 2.59 -8.15 19.14
N ILE A 353 2.21 -8.15 17.85
CA ILE A 353 0.87 -7.70 17.44
C ILE A 353 -0.24 -8.53 18.10
N HIS A 354 -0.08 -9.86 18.12
CA HIS A 354 -1.01 -10.75 18.81
C HIS A 354 -1.17 -10.37 20.29
N GLN A 355 -0.07 -10.16 21.01
CA GLN A 355 -0.10 -9.78 22.42
C GLN A 355 -0.75 -8.41 22.66
N GLU A 356 -0.40 -7.40 21.86
CA GLU A 356 -1.02 -6.07 22.01
C GLU A 356 -2.53 -6.10 21.72
N LEU A 357 -2.97 -6.88 20.72
CA LEU A 357 -4.40 -7.06 20.45
C LEU A 357 -5.13 -7.74 21.62
N LEU A 358 -4.53 -8.76 22.25
CA LEU A 358 -5.11 -9.41 23.43
C LEU A 358 -5.18 -8.46 24.63
N GLN A 359 -4.14 -7.66 24.86
CA GLN A 359 -4.12 -6.68 25.95
C GLN A 359 -5.24 -5.65 25.79
N ILE A 360 -5.44 -5.12 24.58
CA ILE A 360 -6.53 -4.18 24.29
C ILE A 360 -7.89 -4.86 24.47
N LEU A 361 -8.05 -6.09 23.98
CA LEU A 361 -9.31 -6.82 24.11
C LEU A 361 -9.66 -7.10 25.58
N ASN A 362 -8.67 -7.42 26.41
CA ASN A 362 -8.87 -7.69 27.83
C ASN A 362 -9.24 -6.40 28.58
N SER A 363 -8.57 -5.28 28.31
CA SER A 363 -8.91 -4.00 28.94
C SER A 363 -10.33 -3.54 28.57
N GLU A 364 -10.75 -3.73 27.32
CA GLU A 364 -12.14 -3.45 26.90
C GLU A 364 -13.16 -4.29 27.67
N ARG A 365 -12.86 -5.58 27.92
CA ARG A 365 -13.73 -6.47 28.70
C ARG A 365 -13.80 -6.08 30.17
N GLU A 366 -12.70 -5.62 30.75
CA GLU A 366 -12.67 -5.14 32.13
C GLU A 366 -13.48 -3.86 32.30
N SER A 367 -13.29 -2.86 31.42
CA SER A 367 -14.08 -1.62 31.45
C SER A 367 -15.58 -1.88 31.32
N LEU A 368 -15.99 -2.84 30.49
CA LEU A 368 -17.41 -3.22 30.37
C LEU A 368 -17.97 -3.85 31.65
N LYS A 369 -17.18 -4.67 32.35
CA LYS A 369 -17.57 -5.27 33.64
C LYS A 369 -17.71 -4.22 34.73
N GLU A 370 -16.85 -3.21 34.75
CA GLU A 370 -16.94 -2.10 35.70
C GLU A 370 -18.20 -1.27 35.47
N VAL A 371 -18.48 -0.89 34.22
CA VAL A 371 -19.71 -0.15 33.87
C VAL A 371 -20.99 -0.94 34.23
N GLN A 372 -20.96 -2.27 34.12
CA GLN A 372 -22.08 -3.12 34.52
C GLN A 372 -22.21 -3.30 36.04
N LYS A 373 -21.14 -3.12 36.82
CA LYS A 373 -21.19 -3.13 38.30
C LYS A 373 -21.61 -1.77 38.89
N SER A 374 -21.46 -0.68 38.12
CA SER A 374 -21.85 0.67 38.51
C SER A 374 -23.28 1.05 38.11
N LYS A 375 -23.99 0.13 37.46
CA LYS A 375 -25.44 0.20 37.17
C LYS A 375 -26.16 -0.79 38.07
#